data_AF-A0A6P0XQI1-F1
#
_entry.id   AF-A0A6P0XQI1-F1
#
_cell.length_a   1.000
_cell.length_b   1.000
_cell.length_c   1.000
_cell.angle_alpha   90.00
_cell.angle_beta   90.00
_cell.angle_gamma   90.00
#
_symmetry.space_group_name_H-M   'P 1'
#
loop_
_entity.id
_entity.type
_entity.pdbx_description
1 polymer ?
#
loop_
_entity_poly.entity_id
_entity_poly.type
_entity_poly.pdbx_seq_one_letter_code
_entity_poly.pdbx_strand_id
1 'polypeptide(L)'
;MNNIKWGKLNIPLTETVFAQLLQSCQDLVPSDLLPGSKLVRAVDSLFPNQSQSLNDLAGLVLVGGTRDGELISNYITAYNTATQKQQMLLSLLAAQEIISSLSLTCHLNQSVTKREWQTALGCLTIEAEYYIPEDRSSACLRIKGQLPEAASFQLQGREVQATTQRSDPGTLCVELFDPQPEQTYQLIIKFLNWEQSLKFVVRLQELRI
;
A
#
# COMPACT_ATOMS: atom_id res chain seq x y z
N MET A 1 -20.19 -1.93 9.34
CA MET A 1 -18.76 -2.00 8.98
C MET A 1 -18.23 -0.59 9.21
N ASN A 2 -17.14 -0.47 9.97
CA ASN A 2 -16.71 0.80 10.55
C ASN A 2 -15.68 1.46 9.62
N ASN A 3 -15.93 2.75 9.32
CA ASN A 3 -15.12 3.63 8.48
C ASN A 3 -13.60 3.38 8.60
N ILE A 4 -12.99 2.83 7.55
CA ILE A 4 -11.54 2.72 7.43
C ILE A 4 -11.02 4.07 6.93
N LYS A 5 -10.18 4.74 7.73
CA LYS A 5 -9.49 5.98 7.32
C LYS A 5 -8.09 5.61 6.86
N TRP A 6 -7.93 5.40 5.57
CA TRP A 6 -6.66 4.92 5.05
C TRP A 6 -5.60 6.02 5.00
N GLY A 7 -4.66 5.99 5.94
CA GLY A 7 -3.54 6.95 6.00
C GLY A 7 -4.01 8.42 5.95
N LYS A 8 -3.42 9.20 5.05
CA LYS A 8 -3.75 10.63 4.80
C LYS A 8 -4.78 10.83 3.68
N LEU A 9 -5.53 9.79 3.30
CA LEU A 9 -6.47 9.83 2.18
C LEU A 9 -7.64 10.77 2.50
N ASN A 10 -7.52 12.04 2.06
CA ASN A 10 -8.54 13.08 2.22
C ASN A 10 -9.58 13.05 1.07
N ILE A 11 -9.80 11.88 0.47
CA ILE A 11 -10.70 11.70 -0.67
C ILE A 11 -12.04 11.17 -0.14
N PRO A 12 -13.17 11.83 -0.42
CA PRO A 12 -14.46 11.50 0.18
C PRO A 12 -15.13 10.29 -0.49
N LEU A 13 -14.47 9.13 -0.47
CA LEU A 13 -14.99 7.87 -1.00
C LEU A 13 -16.09 7.29 -0.10
N THR A 14 -16.97 6.48 -0.71
CA THR A 14 -17.85 5.60 0.06
C THR A 14 -17.08 4.39 0.58
N GLU A 15 -17.59 3.76 1.63
CA GLU A 15 -16.97 2.56 2.21
C GLU A 15 -16.87 1.41 1.20
N THR A 16 -17.89 1.22 0.37
CA THR A 16 -17.93 0.17 -0.66
C THR A 16 -16.88 0.38 -1.74
N VAL A 17 -16.75 1.62 -2.25
CA VAL A 17 -15.75 1.97 -3.26
C VAL A 17 -14.36 1.84 -2.69
N PHE A 18 -14.14 2.32 -1.46
CA PHE A 18 -12.86 2.17 -0.78
C PHE A 18 -12.46 0.70 -0.61
N ALA A 19 -13.36 -0.16 -0.11
CA ALA A 19 -13.08 -1.58 0.08
C ALA A 19 -12.72 -2.29 -1.23
N GLN A 20 -13.45 -2.00 -2.32
CA GLN A 20 -13.17 -2.56 -3.65
C GLN A 20 -11.82 -2.08 -4.20
N LEU A 21 -11.51 -0.79 -4.06
CA LEU A 21 -10.22 -0.23 -4.45
C LEU A 21 -9.08 -0.84 -3.64
N LEU A 22 -9.22 -0.95 -2.32
CA LEU A 22 -8.20 -1.52 -1.45
C LEU A 22 -7.90 -2.97 -1.85
N GLN A 23 -8.93 -3.78 -2.09
CA GLN A 23 -8.74 -5.15 -2.55
C GLN A 23 -8.01 -5.19 -3.89
N SER A 24 -8.49 -4.45 -4.89
CA SER A 24 -7.88 -4.44 -6.21
C SER A 24 -6.44 -3.92 -6.19
N CYS A 25 -6.14 -2.91 -5.37
CA CYS A 25 -4.78 -2.36 -5.24
C CYS A 25 -3.84 -3.37 -4.59
N GLN A 26 -4.26 -4.08 -3.55
CA GLN A 26 -3.45 -5.12 -2.89
C GLN A 26 -3.03 -6.24 -3.84
N ASP A 27 -3.90 -6.63 -4.76
CA ASP A 27 -3.62 -7.69 -5.75
C ASP A 27 -2.74 -7.18 -6.91
N LEU A 28 -2.79 -5.87 -7.22
CA LEU A 28 -2.02 -5.25 -8.30
C LEU A 28 -0.66 -4.69 -7.86
N VAL A 29 -0.48 -4.37 -6.58
CA VAL A 29 0.76 -3.78 -6.06
C VAL A 29 2.02 -4.63 -6.31
N PRO A 30 1.98 -5.99 -6.30
CA PRO A 30 3.16 -6.81 -6.62
C PRO A 30 3.40 -6.98 -8.13
N SER A 31 2.47 -6.60 -9.00
CA SER A 31 2.64 -6.79 -10.45
C SER A 31 3.72 -5.88 -11.04
N ASP A 32 4.28 -6.27 -12.19
CA ASP A 32 5.26 -5.47 -12.95
C ASP A 32 4.62 -4.50 -13.95
N LEU A 33 3.31 -4.26 -13.83
CA LEU A 33 2.59 -3.33 -14.68
C LEU A 33 3.14 -1.90 -14.54
N LEU A 34 3.11 -1.16 -15.66
CA LEU A 34 3.41 0.27 -15.66
C LEU A 34 2.45 1.02 -14.69
N PRO A 35 2.90 2.11 -14.04
CA PRO A 35 2.07 2.84 -13.07
C PRO A 35 0.68 3.21 -13.59
N GLY A 36 0.58 3.70 -14.83
CA GLY A 36 -0.71 4.05 -15.45
C GLY A 36 -1.63 2.84 -15.63
N SER A 37 -1.07 1.73 -16.12
CA SER A 37 -1.79 0.48 -16.29
C SER A 37 -2.27 -0.11 -14.94
N LYS A 38 -1.47 0.03 -13.87
CA LYS A 38 -1.89 -0.36 -12.51
C LYS A 38 -3.08 0.46 -12.04
N LEU A 39 -3.04 1.79 -12.22
CA LEU A 39 -4.14 2.67 -11.83
C LEU A 39 -5.43 2.34 -12.58
N VAL A 40 -5.35 2.21 -13.91
CA VAL A 40 -6.52 1.86 -14.73
C VAL A 40 -7.10 0.51 -14.29
N ARG A 41 -6.26 -0.52 -14.13
CA ARG A 41 -6.73 -1.84 -13.67
C ARG A 41 -7.32 -1.81 -12.27
N ALA A 42 -6.79 -0.98 -11.37
CA ALA A 42 -7.29 -0.89 -10.00
C ALA A 42 -8.73 -0.35 -9.92
N VAL A 43 -9.12 0.50 -10.87
CA VAL A 43 -10.43 1.15 -10.89
C VAL A 43 -11.38 0.58 -11.94
N ASP A 44 -10.92 -0.27 -12.85
CA ASP A 44 -11.69 -0.77 -14.02
C ASP A 44 -13.02 -1.43 -13.60
N SER A 45 -13.00 -2.21 -12.51
CA SER A 45 -14.20 -2.87 -11.98
C SER A 45 -15.28 -1.91 -11.46
N LEU A 46 -14.93 -0.66 -11.14
CA LEU A 46 -15.87 0.39 -10.74
C LEU A 46 -16.49 1.11 -11.94
N PHE A 47 -15.81 1.11 -13.09
CA PHE A 47 -16.21 1.85 -14.28
C PHE A 47 -16.09 0.97 -15.53
N PRO A 48 -16.92 -0.08 -15.64
CA PRO A 48 -16.88 -0.99 -16.78
C PRO A 48 -17.09 -0.22 -18.09
N ASN A 49 -16.34 -0.59 -19.12
CA ASN A 49 -16.34 0.03 -20.45
C ASN A 49 -15.82 1.49 -20.52
N GLN A 50 -15.17 1.99 -19.47
CA GLN A 50 -14.57 3.34 -19.45
C GLN A 50 -13.05 3.34 -19.59
N SER A 51 -12.45 2.23 -20.04
CA SER A 51 -10.99 2.03 -20.02
C SER A 51 -10.21 3.12 -20.77
N GLN A 52 -10.76 3.66 -21.87
CA GLN A 52 -10.14 4.78 -22.58
C GLN A 52 -10.13 6.06 -21.73
N SER A 53 -11.28 6.46 -21.19
CA SER A 53 -11.39 7.65 -20.33
C SER A 53 -10.57 7.51 -19.04
N LEU A 54 -10.50 6.29 -18.48
CA LEU A 54 -9.64 5.98 -17.34
C LEU A 54 -8.16 6.14 -17.69
N ASN A 55 -7.73 5.70 -18.86
CA ASN A 55 -6.35 5.82 -19.31
C ASN A 55 -5.94 7.29 -19.49
N ASP A 56 -6.80 8.09 -20.11
CA ASP A 56 -6.57 9.53 -20.30
C ASP A 56 -6.45 10.25 -18.94
N LEU A 57 -7.35 9.93 -18.00
CA LEU A 57 -7.30 10.48 -16.65
C LEU A 57 -6.11 9.97 -15.84
N ALA A 58 -5.70 8.71 -15.99
CA ALA A 58 -4.54 8.14 -15.31
C ALA A 58 -3.25 8.85 -15.73
N GLY A 59 -3.12 9.20 -17.02
CA GLY A 59 -2.03 10.05 -17.50
C GLY A 59 -1.99 11.40 -16.78
N LEU A 60 -3.14 12.06 -16.61
CA LEU A 60 -3.25 13.32 -15.88
C LEU A 60 -2.91 13.17 -14.38
N VAL A 61 -3.33 12.08 -13.73
CA VAL A 61 -3.02 11.82 -12.31
C VAL A 61 -1.52 11.62 -12.11
N LEU A 62 -0.86 10.89 -13.01
CA LEU A 62 0.59 10.65 -12.92
C LEU A 62 1.41 11.91 -13.18
N VAL A 63 1.00 12.75 -14.15
CA VAL A 63 1.69 14.02 -14.46
C VAL A 63 1.37 15.09 -13.40
N GLY A 64 0.10 15.21 -13.02
CA GLY A 64 -0.44 16.20 -12.09
C GLY A 64 -0.07 15.94 -10.63
N GLY A 65 0.32 14.72 -10.25
CA GLY A 65 0.84 14.40 -8.91
C GLY A 65 2.13 15.15 -8.53
N THR A 66 2.75 15.89 -9.47
CA THR A 66 3.90 16.77 -9.22
C THR A 66 3.53 18.23 -8.94
N ARG A 67 2.25 18.60 -9.10
CA ARG A 67 1.73 19.96 -8.87
C ARG A 67 0.64 19.90 -7.81
N ASP A 68 1.06 20.16 -6.58
CA ASP A 68 0.26 20.24 -5.35
C ASP A 68 -1.21 20.66 -5.54
N GLY A 69 -2.13 19.86 -5.01
CA GLY A 69 -3.43 20.30 -4.43
C GLY A 69 -4.53 20.88 -5.35
N GLU A 70 -4.22 21.40 -6.53
CA GLU A 70 -5.18 22.16 -7.35
C GLU A 70 -6.25 21.30 -8.03
N LEU A 71 -5.95 20.03 -8.34
CA LEU A 71 -6.94 19.13 -8.95
C LEU A 71 -8.08 18.75 -7.98
N ILE A 72 -7.81 18.81 -6.68
CA ILE A 72 -8.73 18.32 -5.64
C ILE A 72 -9.55 19.47 -5.07
N SER A 73 -8.94 20.63 -4.79
CA SER A 73 -9.58 21.73 -4.05
C SER A 73 -10.83 22.34 -4.73
N ASN A 74 -10.93 22.29 -6.06
CA ASN A 74 -12.05 22.96 -6.77
C ASN A 74 -13.23 22.02 -7.10
N TYR A 75 -13.16 20.73 -6.74
CA TYR A 75 -14.15 19.73 -7.18
C TYR A 75 -14.64 18.77 -6.08
N ILE A 76 -14.35 19.01 -4.80
CA ILE A 76 -14.78 18.11 -3.71
C ILE A 76 -16.28 18.27 -3.44
N THR A 77 -17.08 17.58 -4.25
CA THR A 77 -18.43 17.16 -3.86
C THR A 77 -18.31 15.74 -3.31
N ALA A 78 -19.22 15.32 -2.41
CA ALA A 78 -19.24 13.94 -1.94
C ALA A 78 -19.27 12.97 -3.13
N TYR A 79 -18.54 11.84 -3.06
CA TYR A 79 -18.38 10.92 -4.20
C TYR A 79 -19.72 10.54 -4.87
N ASN A 80 -20.77 10.32 -4.08
CA ASN A 80 -22.11 9.96 -4.58
C ASN A 80 -22.80 11.06 -5.39
N THR A 81 -22.43 12.32 -5.18
CA THR A 81 -23.00 13.49 -5.86
C THR A 81 -22.13 13.99 -7.02
N ALA A 82 -20.93 13.42 -7.17
CA ALA A 82 -20.01 13.78 -8.22
C ALA A 82 -20.45 13.19 -9.57
N THR A 83 -20.13 13.89 -10.66
CA THR A 83 -20.28 13.36 -12.03
C THR A 83 -19.45 12.11 -12.22
N GLN A 84 -19.81 11.25 -13.18
CA GLN A 84 -19.06 10.03 -13.47
C GLN A 84 -17.56 10.30 -13.72
N LYS A 85 -17.24 11.37 -14.46
CA LYS A 85 -15.85 11.78 -14.72
C LYS A 85 -15.11 12.16 -13.43
N GLN A 86 -15.78 12.85 -12.50
CA GLN A 86 -15.20 13.18 -11.20
C GLN A 86 -15.04 11.93 -10.33
N GLN A 87 -16.00 10.99 -10.32
CA GLN A 87 -15.87 9.72 -9.60
C GLN A 87 -14.68 8.90 -10.11
N MET A 88 -14.47 8.85 -11.42
CA MET A 88 -13.30 8.21 -12.02
C MET A 88 -11.99 8.86 -11.54
N LEU A 89 -11.92 10.20 -11.58
CA LEU A 89 -10.74 10.93 -11.11
C LEU A 89 -10.46 10.70 -9.62
N LEU A 90 -11.49 10.80 -8.77
CA LEU A 90 -11.37 10.54 -7.32
C LEU A 90 -10.91 9.11 -7.04
N SER A 91 -11.43 8.12 -7.80
CA SER A 91 -11.02 6.72 -7.66
C SER A 91 -9.58 6.48 -8.10
N LEU A 92 -9.13 7.13 -9.18
CA LEU A 92 -7.74 7.04 -9.65
C LEU A 92 -6.76 7.67 -8.65
N LEU A 93 -7.09 8.84 -8.11
CA LEU A 93 -6.30 9.50 -7.06
C LEU A 93 -6.23 8.62 -5.81
N ALA A 94 -7.35 8.03 -5.40
CA ALA A 94 -7.38 7.13 -4.26
C ALA A 94 -6.58 5.84 -4.51
N ALA A 95 -6.69 5.25 -5.70
CA ALA A 95 -5.90 4.08 -6.07
C ALA A 95 -4.39 4.38 -6.05
N GLN A 96 -3.97 5.56 -6.52
CA GLN A 96 -2.57 5.99 -6.47
C GLN A 96 -2.06 6.07 -5.03
N GLU A 97 -2.81 6.72 -4.14
CA GLU A 97 -2.45 6.84 -2.73
C GLU A 97 -2.45 5.47 -2.02
N ILE A 98 -3.44 4.62 -2.29
CA ILE A 98 -3.48 3.25 -1.73
C ILE A 98 -2.27 2.45 -2.20
N ILE A 99 -1.97 2.40 -3.51
CA ILE A 99 -0.80 1.69 -4.07
C ILE A 99 0.51 2.20 -3.45
N SER A 100 0.65 3.53 -3.33
CA SER A 100 1.82 4.17 -2.72
C SER A 100 1.98 3.77 -1.25
N SER A 101 0.89 3.82 -0.49
CA SER A 101 0.90 3.45 0.91
C SER A 101 1.17 1.95 1.13
N LEU A 102 0.68 1.07 0.25
CA LEU A 102 0.92 -0.38 0.29
C LEU A 102 2.34 -0.76 -0.15
N SER A 103 3.16 0.20 -0.57
CA SER A 103 4.53 0.00 -1.02
C SER A 103 5.53 0.56 -0.01
N LEU A 104 6.44 -0.30 0.43
CA LEU A 104 7.61 0.03 1.26
C LEU A 104 8.85 -0.13 0.39
N THR A 105 9.61 0.93 0.17
CA THR A 105 10.89 0.87 -0.55
C THR A 105 12.01 1.07 0.45
N CYS A 106 12.83 0.05 0.68
CA CYS A 106 13.92 0.07 1.64
C CYS A 106 15.25 0.15 0.89
N HIS A 107 16.08 1.10 1.28
CA HIS A 107 17.43 1.25 0.73
C HIS A 107 18.45 0.66 1.70
N LEU A 108 19.48 -0.01 1.18
CA LEU A 108 20.50 -0.66 2.00
C LEU A 108 21.20 0.33 2.94
N ASN A 109 21.21 0.03 4.24
CA ASN A 109 21.84 0.83 5.29
C ASN A 109 21.34 2.29 5.37
N GLN A 110 20.12 2.56 4.90
CA GLN A 110 19.47 3.86 5.06
C GLN A 110 18.44 3.85 6.21
N SER A 111 17.90 5.03 6.51
CA SER A 111 16.86 5.23 7.51
C SER A 111 15.64 4.33 7.28
N VAL A 112 15.04 3.90 8.38
CA VAL A 112 13.83 3.08 8.41
C VAL A 112 12.70 3.72 7.59
N THR A 113 12.10 2.92 6.71
CA THR A 113 10.90 3.32 5.97
C THR A 113 9.66 3.09 6.83
N LYS A 114 8.94 4.17 7.12
CA LYS A 114 7.75 4.14 7.97
C LYS A 114 6.46 4.39 7.17
N ARG A 115 5.41 3.68 7.54
CA ARG A 115 4.04 3.88 7.08
C ARG A 115 3.04 3.72 8.23
N GLU A 116 1.94 4.43 8.14
CA GLU A 116 0.91 4.47 9.16
C GLU A 116 -0.49 4.46 8.52
N TRP A 117 -1.41 3.72 9.12
CA TRP A 117 -2.78 3.57 8.65
C TRP A 117 -3.75 3.59 9.82
N GLN A 118 -4.87 4.31 9.66
CA GLN A 118 -5.96 4.25 10.61
C GLN A 118 -6.97 3.19 10.15
N THR A 119 -6.92 2.02 10.79
CA THR A 119 -7.87 0.93 10.54
C THR A 119 -9.09 1.06 11.46
N ALA A 120 -10.13 0.27 11.19
CA ALA A 120 -11.27 0.15 12.09
C ALA A 120 -10.91 -0.42 13.48
N LEU A 121 -9.80 -1.16 13.58
CA LEU A 121 -9.28 -1.74 14.82
C LEU A 121 -8.38 -0.75 15.58
N GLY A 122 -7.90 0.30 14.92
CA GLY A 122 -6.96 1.28 15.48
C GLY A 122 -5.82 1.62 14.53
N CYS A 123 -4.83 2.35 15.05
CA CYS A 123 -3.66 2.74 14.27
C CYS A 123 -2.72 1.55 14.07
N LEU A 124 -2.40 1.26 12.80
CA LEU A 124 -1.37 0.32 12.38
C LEU A 124 -0.15 1.14 11.95
N THR A 125 1.02 0.80 12.48
CA THR A 125 2.29 1.37 12.02
C THR A 125 3.19 0.24 11.53
N ILE A 126 3.84 0.43 10.38
CA ILE A 126 4.85 -0.49 9.85
C ILE A 126 6.14 0.27 9.59
N GLU A 127 7.23 -0.32 10.05
CA GLU A 127 8.61 0.14 9.92
C GLU A 127 9.40 -0.97 9.23
N ALA A 128 10.04 -0.64 8.11
CA ALA A 128 10.85 -1.58 7.35
C ALA A 128 12.27 -1.06 7.19
N GLU A 129 13.23 -1.95 7.39
CA GLU A 129 14.66 -1.64 7.39
C GLU A 129 15.41 -2.71 6.59
N TYR A 130 16.32 -2.27 5.71
CA TYR A 130 17.19 -3.14 4.94
C TYR A 130 18.65 -2.79 5.26
N TYR A 131 19.38 -3.69 5.90
CA TYR A 131 20.68 -3.36 6.49
C TYR A 131 21.63 -4.57 6.52
N ILE A 132 22.93 -4.31 6.64
CA ILE A 132 23.95 -5.32 6.94
C ILE A 132 24.38 -5.11 8.40
N PRO A 133 24.13 -6.06 9.31
CA PRO A 133 24.62 -5.97 10.68
C PRO A 133 26.16 -5.88 10.74
N GLU A 134 26.71 -5.11 11.68
CA GLU A 134 28.18 -4.95 11.84
C GLU A 134 28.91 -6.28 12.10
N ASP A 135 28.20 -7.27 12.66
CA ASP A 135 28.71 -8.60 13.02
C ASP A 135 28.39 -9.69 11.99
N ARG A 136 27.68 -9.37 10.91
CA ARG A 136 27.24 -10.35 9.90
C ARG A 136 27.77 -10.07 8.51
N SER A 137 28.03 -11.15 7.78
CA SER A 137 28.47 -11.13 6.39
C SER A 137 27.35 -10.88 5.38
N SER A 138 26.09 -10.83 5.82
CA SER A 138 24.93 -10.76 4.92
C SER A 138 23.85 -9.77 5.33
N ALA A 139 23.10 -9.32 4.33
CA ALA A 139 22.04 -8.35 4.50
C ALA A 139 20.80 -8.97 5.19
N CYS A 140 20.03 -8.12 5.84
CA CYS A 140 18.83 -8.45 6.61
C CYS A 140 17.71 -7.50 6.22
N LEU A 141 16.51 -8.05 6.00
CA LEU A 141 15.29 -7.28 5.88
C LEU A 141 14.47 -7.47 7.15
N ARG A 142 14.32 -6.40 7.92
CA ARG A 142 13.52 -6.38 9.15
C ARG A 142 12.25 -5.57 8.93
N ILE A 143 11.13 -6.12 9.36
CA ILE A 143 9.86 -5.42 9.41
C ILE A 143 9.32 -5.48 10.83
N LYS A 144 9.12 -4.31 11.41
CA LYS A 144 8.50 -4.10 12.71
C LYS A 144 7.15 -3.44 12.51
N GLY A 145 6.16 -3.81 13.32
CA GLY A 145 4.89 -3.13 13.31
C GLY A 145 4.31 -2.94 14.68
N GLN A 146 3.62 -1.81 14.88
CA GLN A 146 2.75 -1.57 16.03
C GLN A 146 1.33 -1.91 15.62
N LEU A 147 0.78 -2.93 16.29
CA LEU A 147 -0.50 -3.51 15.96
C LEU A 147 -1.55 -3.12 17.00
N PRO A 148 -2.74 -2.69 16.58
CA PRO A 148 -3.82 -2.34 17.50
C PRO A 148 -4.49 -3.57 18.13
N GLU A 149 -4.31 -4.76 17.55
CA GLU A 149 -4.89 -6.02 18.01
C GLU A 149 -3.96 -7.22 17.75
N ALA A 150 -4.36 -8.41 18.21
CA ALA A 150 -3.74 -9.68 17.89
C ALA A 150 -3.62 -9.88 16.36
N ALA A 151 -2.41 -10.20 15.90
CA ALA A 151 -2.13 -10.35 14.48
C ALA A 151 -0.91 -11.24 14.22
N SER A 152 -0.82 -11.72 12.97
CA SER A 152 0.36 -12.39 12.43
C SER A 152 0.97 -11.60 11.28
N PHE A 153 2.30 -11.58 11.22
CA PHE A 153 3.06 -11.15 10.04
C PHE A 153 3.61 -12.37 9.33
N GLN A 154 3.44 -12.37 8.02
CA GLN A 154 4.12 -13.27 7.12
C GLN A 154 4.86 -12.43 6.09
N LEU A 155 6.18 -12.56 6.07
CA LEU A 155 7.04 -11.94 5.07
C LEU A 155 7.48 -13.02 4.09
N GLN A 156 7.11 -12.86 2.82
CA GLN A 156 7.32 -13.85 1.77
C GLN A 156 8.13 -13.24 0.63
N GLY A 157 9.20 -13.95 0.26
CA GLY A 157 9.92 -13.79 -0.99
C GLY A 157 9.66 -14.94 -1.96
N ARG A 158 10.44 -15.03 -3.03
CA ARG A 158 10.33 -16.09 -4.05
C ARG A 158 10.57 -17.49 -3.47
N GLU A 159 11.61 -17.64 -2.66
CA GLU A 159 12.02 -18.94 -2.08
C GLU A 159 12.17 -18.89 -0.56
N VAL A 160 11.92 -17.73 0.05
CA VAL A 160 12.08 -17.51 1.50
C VAL A 160 10.78 -17.04 2.12
N GLN A 161 10.52 -17.47 3.34
CA GLN A 161 9.38 -17.02 4.13
C GLN A 161 9.75 -16.97 5.60
N ALA A 162 9.29 -15.94 6.29
CA ALA A 162 9.34 -15.83 7.74
C ALA A 162 7.94 -15.47 8.25
N THR A 163 7.55 -16.05 9.38
CA THR A 163 6.24 -15.79 10.01
C THR A 163 6.41 -15.58 11.50
N THR A 164 5.63 -14.66 12.05
CA THR A 164 5.59 -14.35 13.48
C THR A 164 4.17 -13.95 13.85
N GLN A 165 3.77 -14.15 15.10
CA GLN A 165 2.42 -13.81 15.54
C GLN A 165 2.40 -13.42 17.01
N ARG A 166 1.37 -12.66 17.37
CA ARG A 166 1.06 -12.31 18.75
C ARG A 166 -0.44 -12.33 19.01
N SER A 167 -0.82 -12.70 20.21
CA SER A 167 -2.22 -12.87 20.63
C SER A 167 -2.83 -11.63 21.31
N ASP A 168 -2.08 -10.53 21.39
CA ASP A 168 -2.42 -9.29 22.07
C ASP A 168 -1.94 -8.07 21.25
N PRO A 169 -2.42 -6.83 21.52
CA PRO A 169 -1.93 -5.61 20.86
C PRO A 169 -0.46 -5.27 21.15
N GLY A 170 0.25 -4.68 20.19
CA GLY A 170 1.59 -4.10 20.40
C GLY A 170 2.59 -4.37 19.27
N THR A 171 3.88 -4.35 19.59
CA THR A 171 4.97 -4.58 18.63
C THR A 171 5.11 -6.02 18.16
N LEU A 172 5.19 -6.24 16.84
CA LEU A 172 5.57 -7.52 16.23
C LEU A 172 6.73 -7.29 15.25
N CYS A 173 7.66 -8.24 15.16
CA CYS A 173 8.84 -8.12 14.31
C CYS A 173 9.10 -9.42 13.54
N VAL A 174 9.30 -9.31 12.23
CA VAL A 174 9.69 -10.40 11.33
C VAL A 174 10.97 -10.01 10.60
N GLU A 175 11.86 -10.96 10.40
CA GLU A 175 13.16 -10.73 9.78
C GLU A 175 13.44 -11.82 8.74
N LEU A 176 14.00 -11.41 7.61
CA LEU A 176 14.56 -12.29 6.57
C LEU A 176 16.06 -12.04 6.48
N PHE A 177 16.82 -13.13 6.34
CA PHE A 177 18.25 -13.12 6.09
C PHE A 177 18.53 -13.33 4.60
N ASP A 178 19.62 -12.75 4.13
CA ASP A 178 20.08 -12.87 2.73
C ASP A 178 19.04 -12.45 1.66
N PRO A 179 18.26 -11.36 1.86
CA PRO A 179 17.28 -10.96 0.88
C PRO A 179 17.97 -10.41 -0.38
N GLN A 180 17.48 -10.84 -1.55
CA GLN A 180 17.95 -10.38 -2.85
C GLN A 180 17.37 -9.00 -3.21
N PRO A 181 18.20 -8.01 -3.63
CA PRO A 181 17.76 -6.65 -3.94
C PRO A 181 16.76 -6.53 -5.10
N GLU A 182 16.90 -7.39 -6.11
CA GLU A 182 16.05 -7.36 -7.31
C GLU A 182 14.68 -8.02 -7.08
N GLN A 183 14.47 -8.59 -5.89
CA GLN A 183 13.26 -9.31 -5.56
C GLN A 183 12.24 -8.41 -4.86
N THR A 184 10.98 -8.58 -5.25
CA THR A 184 9.85 -8.02 -4.53
C THR A 184 9.41 -8.98 -3.43
N TYR A 185 9.26 -8.47 -2.21
CA TYR A 185 8.73 -9.22 -1.07
C TYR A 185 7.29 -8.80 -0.79
N GLN A 186 6.51 -9.72 -0.24
CA GLN A 186 5.17 -9.47 0.21
C GLN A 186 5.09 -9.59 1.73
N LEU A 187 4.61 -8.54 2.39
CA LEU A 187 4.24 -8.59 3.80
C LEU A 187 2.72 -8.78 3.88
N ILE A 188 2.30 -9.87 4.52
CA ILE A 188 0.90 -10.18 4.76
C ILE A 188 0.64 -10.03 6.26
N ILE A 189 -0.31 -9.17 6.60
CA ILE A 189 -0.76 -8.93 7.97
C ILE A 189 -2.17 -9.49 8.09
N LYS A 190 -2.37 -10.41 9.03
CA LYS A 190 -3.69 -10.97 9.33
C LYS A 190 -4.04 -10.69 10.78
N PHE A 191 -5.13 -9.98 11.01
CA PHE A 191 -5.69 -9.77 12.34
C PHE A 191 -6.62 -10.94 12.70
N LEU A 192 -6.67 -11.32 13.97
CA LEU A 192 -7.46 -12.48 14.40
C LEU A 192 -8.96 -12.31 14.14
N ASN A 193 -9.47 -11.09 14.35
CA ASN A 193 -10.89 -10.75 14.25
C ASN A 193 -11.27 -10.08 12.91
N TRP A 194 -10.40 -10.18 11.90
CA TRP A 194 -10.64 -9.56 10.59
C TRP A 194 -10.39 -10.57 9.48
N GLU A 195 -11.42 -10.85 8.67
CA GLU A 195 -11.33 -11.87 7.63
C GLU A 195 -10.32 -11.54 6.53
N GLN A 196 -10.17 -10.25 6.21
CA GLN A 196 -9.28 -9.80 5.14
C GLN A 196 -7.87 -9.54 5.67
N SER A 197 -6.88 -10.10 4.98
CA SER A 197 -5.47 -9.78 5.22
C SER A 197 -5.07 -8.48 4.53
N LEU A 198 -4.24 -7.68 5.18
CA LEU A 198 -3.56 -6.55 4.53
C LEU A 198 -2.27 -7.03 3.87
N LYS A 199 -2.12 -6.76 2.58
CA LYS A 199 -0.96 -7.16 1.77
C LYS A 199 -0.18 -5.94 1.33
N PHE A 200 1.07 -5.87 1.74
CA PHE A 200 2.03 -4.84 1.37
C PHE A 200 3.11 -5.45 0.48
N VAL A 201 3.71 -4.60 -0.34
CA VAL A 201 4.92 -4.94 -1.06
C VAL A 201 6.11 -4.22 -0.47
N VAL A 202 7.19 -4.96 -0.29
CA VAL A 202 8.49 -4.43 0.12
C VAL A 202 9.48 -4.60 -1.03
N ARG A 203 10.02 -3.48 -1.49
CA ARG A 203 11.05 -3.42 -2.53
C ARG A 203 12.37 -3.04 -1.90
N LEU A 204 13.41 -3.75 -2.30
CA LEU A 204 14.76 -3.47 -1.85
C LEU A 204 15.49 -2.69 -2.95
N GLN A 205 16.34 -1.76 -2.55
CA GLN A 205 17.18 -1.01 -3.46
C GLN A 205 18.58 -0.94 -2.90
N GLU A 206 19.56 -1.32 -3.72
CA GLU A 206 20.95 -0.97 -3.44
C GLU A 206 21.14 0.52 -3.72
N LEU A 207 22.02 1.17 -2.95
CA LEU A 207 22.47 2.51 -3.27
C LEU A 207 23.17 2.45 -4.64
N ARG A 208 22.60 3.10 -5.65
CA ARG A 208 23.34 3.42 -6.88
C ARG A 208 24.38 4.48 -6.50
N ILE A 209 25.65 4.07 -6.48
CA ILE A 209 26.82 4.95 -6.40
C ILE A 209 27.03 5.57 -7.78
#